data_AF-A0A3B8IM16-F1
#
_entry.id   AF-A0A3B8IM16-F1
#
_cell.length_a   1.000
_cell.length_b   1.000
_cell.length_c   1.000
_cell.angle_alpha   90.00
_cell.angle_beta   90.00
_cell.angle_gamma   90.00
#
_symmetry.space_group_name_H-M   'P 1'
#
loop_
_entity.id
_entity.type
_entity.pdbx_description
1 polymer ?
#
loop_
_entity_poly.entity_id
_entity_poly.type
_entity_poly.pdbx_seq_one_letter_code
_entity_poly.pdbx_strand_id
1 'polypeptide(L)'
;YRGITDPVVNRTTYARDGLRQLLSQTYAEVPELVVLVKPHEESTYANLVDILDELAQSELPRYALADLTQEDRNIIAPTLETI
;
A
#
# COMPACT_ATOMS: atom_id res chain seq x y z
N TYR A 1 -19.77 -1.70 -1.83
CA TYR A 1 -18.62 -2.22 -2.60
C TYR A 1 -18.38 -1.26 -3.76
N ARG A 2 -17.48 -0.27 -3.61
CA ARG A 2 -17.05 0.55 -4.74
C ARG A 2 -16.01 -0.27 -5.49
N GLY A 3 -16.44 -0.94 -6.56
CA GLY A 3 -15.50 -1.51 -7.52
C GLY A 3 -14.57 -0.42 -8.00
N ILE A 4 -13.28 -0.75 -8.10
CA ILE A 4 -12.20 0.15 -8.47
C ILE A 4 -12.38 0.53 -9.94
N THR A 5 -13.16 1.57 -10.23
CA THR A 5 -13.33 2.05 -11.62
C THR A 5 -12.18 2.95 -12.05
N ASP A 6 -11.36 3.43 -11.10
CA ASP A 6 -10.17 4.26 -11.39
C ASP A 6 -9.14 4.17 -10.23
N PRO A 7 -8.12 3.30 -10.31
CA PRO A 7 -7.10 3.17 -9.27
C PRO A 7 -6.10 4.34 -9.31
N VAL A 8 -6.05 5.13 -8.23
CA VAL A 8 -5.02 6.17 -8.05
C VAL A 8 -3.74 5.52 -7.51
N VAL A 9 -2.67 5.55 -8.30
CA VAL A 9 -1.36 5.04 -7.91
C VAL A 9 -0.55 6.15 -7.25
N ASN A 10 -0.20 5.97 -5.98
CA ASN A 10 0.66 6.89 -5.23
C ASN A 10 2.03 6.23 -4.98
N ARG A 11 3.11 6.88 -5.41
CA ARG A 11 4.47 6.45 -5.09
C ARG A 11 4.93 7.11 -3.79
N THR A 12 5.25 6.31 -2.79
CA THR A 12 5.73 6.79 -1.49
C THR A 12 6.95 6.00 -1.05
N THR A 13 7.66 6.52 -0.06
CA THR A 13 8.73 5.80 0.63
C THR A 13 8.16 5.13 1.88
N TYR A 14 8.88 4.14 2.40
CA TYR A 14 8.58 3.52 3.71
C TYR A 14 8.85 4.46 4.89
N ALA A 15 9.21 5.73 4.64
CA ALA A 15 9.56 6.68 5.68
C ALA A 15 8.32 7.32 6.33
N ARG A 16 8.54 7.87 7.53
CA ARG A 16 7.56 8.58 8.36
C ARG A 16 6.81 9.70 7.62
N ASP A 17 7.47 10.38 6.68
CA ASP A 17 6.89 11.49 5.91
C ASP A 17 6.15 11.03 4.65
N GLY A 18 6.17 9.72 4.35
CA GLY A 18 5.52 9.12 3.19
C GLY A 18 4.30 8.29 3.60
N LEU A 19 4.54 6.99 3.86
CA LEU A 19 3.49 6.01 4.09
C LEU A 19 2.56 6.40 5.25
N ARG A 20 3.12 6.86 6.38
CA ARG A 20 2.33 7.18 7.57
C ARG A 20 1.38 8.36 7.37
N GLN A 21 1.83 9.41 6.68
CA GLN A 21 0.99 10.56 6.37
C GLN A 21 -0.16 10.14 5.46
N LEU A 22 0.12 9.34 4.44
CA LEU A 22 -0.89 8.82 3.52
C LEU A 22 -1.93 7.94 4.24
N LEU A 23 -1.48 7.05 5.12
CA LEU A 23 -2.36 6.20 5.92
C LEU A 23 -3.25 7.01 6.85
N SER A 24 -2.69 8.00 7.55
CA SER A 24 -3.44 8.88 8.46
C SER A 24 -4.51 9.70 7.74
N GLN A 25 -4.17 10.28 6.58
CA GLN A 25 -5.13 11.00 5.73
C GLN A 25 -6.25 10.08 5.24
N THR A 26 -5.90 8.89 4.76
CA THR A 26 -6.87 7.92 4.26
C THR A 26 -7.79 7.42 5.38
N TYR A 27 -7.26 7.18 6.57
CA TYR A 27 -8.04 6.73 7.73
C TYR A 27 -9.03 7.80 8.22
N ALA A 28 -8.64 9.09 8.15
CA ALA A 28 -9.54 10.19 8.49
C ALA A 28 -10.74 10.29 7.53
N GLU A 29 -10.54 9.94 6.26
CA GLU A 29 -11.60 9.95 5.23
C GLU A 29 -12.43 8.66 5.20
N VAL A 30 -11.81 7.52 5.51
CA VAL A 30 -12.40 6.19 5.47
C VAL A 30 -12.31 5.56 6.86
N PRO A 31 -13.29 5.85 7.75
CA PRO A 31 -13.44 5.06 8.96
C PRO A 31 -13.58 3.60 8.53
N GLU A 32 -12.92 2.68 9.24
CA GLU A 32 -12.89 1.25 8.88
C GLU A 32 -11.96 0.84 7.73
N LEU A 33 -10.92 1.64 7.42
CA LEU A 33 -9.88 1.30 6.45
C LEU A 33 -9.31 -0.13 6.65
N VAL A 34 -9.22 -0.88 5.55
CA VAL A 34 -8.53 -2.17 5.48
C VAL A 34 -7.39 -2.04 4.49
N VAL A 35 -6.17 -2.36 4.92
CA VAL A 35 -4.97 -2.27 4.06
C VAL A 35 -4.60 -3.66 3.56
N LEU A 36 -4.56 -3.86 2.24
CA LEU A 36 -3.94 -5.04 1.65
C LEU A 36 -2.51 -4.73 1.25
N VAL A 37 -1.57 -5.51 1.78
CA VAL A 37 -0.16 -5.44 1.43
C VAL A 37 0.16 -6.59 0.47
N LYS A 38 0.49 -6.23 -0.77
CA LYS A 38 0.86 -7.16 -1.85
C LYS A 38 2.32 -6.91 -2.28
N PRO A 39 3.30 -7.63 -1.72
CA PRO A 39 4.70 -7.42 -2.09
C PRO A 39 4.96 -7.86 -3.54
N HIS A 40 5.78 -7.09 -4.27
CA HIS A 40 6.29 -7.49 -5.58
C HIS A 40 7.40 -8.54 -5.43
N GLU A 41 7.64 -9.36 -6.46
CA GLU A 41 8.69 -10.40 -6.44
C GLU A 41 10.11 -9.85 -6.22
N GLU A 42 10.32 -8.58 -6.58
CA GLU A 42 11.58 -7.86 -6.34
C GLU A 42 11.69 -7.26 -4.93
N SER A 43 10.64 -7.38 -4.12
CA SER A 43 10.65 -6.86 -2.75
C SER A 43 11.50 -7.75 -1.85
N THR A 44 12.36 -7.14 -1.05
CA THR A 44 13.14 -7.89 -0.06
C THR A 44 12.29 -8.19 1.18
N TYR A 45 12.71 -9.18 1.97
CA TYR A 45 12.09 -9.44 3.27
C TYR A 45 12.16 -8.22 4.21
N ALA A 46 13.23 -7.42 4.13
CA ALA A 46 13.36 -6.18 4.89
C ALA A 46 12.23 -5.19 4.56
N ASN A 47 11.94 -4.97 3.26
CA ASN A 47 10.86 -4.08 2.84
C ASN A 47 9.50 -4.51 3.43
N LEU A 48 9.24 -5.81 3.50
CA LEU A 48 8.01 -6.34 4.07
C LEU A 48 7.92 -6.03 5.57
N VAL A 49 9.00 -6.28 6.31
CA VAL A 49 9.06 -6.01 7.75
C VAL A 49 8.89 -4.51 8.03
N ASP A 50 9.55 -3.65 7.25
CA ASP A 50 9.46 -2.19 7.40
C ASP A 50 8.02 -1.69 7.22
N ILE A 51 7.28 -2.20 6.22
CA ILE A 51 5.86 -1.86 6.02
C ILE A 51 5.01 -2.35 7.21
N LEU A 52 5.27 -3.56 7.70
CA LEU A 52 4.50 -4.11 8.82
C LEU A 52 4.72 -3.31 10.11
N ASP A 53 5.94 -2.84 10.36
CA ASP A 53 6.24 -1.97 11.51
C ASP A 53 5.52 -0.61 11.40
N GLU A 54 5.52 0.00 10.21
CA GLU A 54 4.79 1.25 9.95
C GLU A 54 3.26 1.09 10.10
N LEU A 55 2.70 -0.04 9.66
CA LEU A 55 1.28 -0.35 9.83
C LEU A 55 0.93 -0.58 11.31
N ALA A 56 1.77 -1.29 12.05
CA ALA A 56 1.59 -1.50 13.48
C ALA A 56 1.67 -0.18 14.26
N GLN A 57 2.57 0.73 13.88
CA GLN A 57 2.68 2.05 14.49
C GLN A 57 1.51 2.98 14.15
N SER A 58 0.88 2.80 12.98
CA SER A 58 -0.22 3.66 12.51
C SER A 58 -1.58 3.31 13.14
N GLU A 59 -1.63 2.41 14.12
CA GLU A 59 -2.85 1.96 14.85
C GLU A 59 -4.01 1.55 13.93
N LEU A 60 -3.71 1.09 12.71
CA LEU A 60 -4.72 0.65 11.78
C LEU A 60 -5.26 -0.71 12.22
N PRO A 61 -6.59 -0.86 12.40
CA PRO A 61 -7.13 -2.06 13.03
C PRO A 61 -7.08 -3.31 12.14
N ARG A 62 -6.93 -3.16 10.81
CA ARG A 62 -7.09 -4.27 9.87
C ARG A 62 -6.14 -4.15 8.67
N TYR A 63 -5.19 -5.07 8.58
CA TYR A 63 -4.38 -5.28 7.39
C TYR A 63 -4.26 -6.78 7.06
N ALA A 64 -4.03 -7.09 5.79
CA ALA A 64 -3.84 -8.46 5.32
C ALA A 64 -2.73 -8.53 4.28
N LEU A 65 -1.96 -9.62 4.33
CA LEU A 65 -1.01 -9.98 3.28
C LEU A 65 -1.75 -10.76 2.20
N ALA A 66 -1.50 -10.39 0.94
CA ALA A 66 -2.07 -11.07 -0.21
C ALA A 66 -1.05 -11.15 -1.34
N ASP A 67 -1.26 -12.09 -2.25
CA ASP A 67 -0.41 -12.23 -3.42
C ASP A 67 -0.72 -11.17 -4.47
N LEU A 68 0.32 -10.76 -5.20
CA LEU A 68 0.20 -9.82 -6.31
C LEU A 68 -0.46 -10.50 -7.52
N THR A 69 -1.62 -10.01 -7.93
CA THR A 69 -2.36 -10.55 -9.08
C THR A 69 -1.90 -9.90 -10.38
N GLN A 70 -2.27 -10.50 -11.52
CA GLN A 70 -1.94 -9.94 -12.83
C GLN A 70 -2.59 -8.56 -13.07
N GLU A 71 -3.78 -8.32 -12.50
CA GLU A 71 -4.45 -7.02 -12.58
C GLU A 71 -3.66 -5.93 -11.84
N ASP A 72 -3.15 -6.25 -10.64
CA ASP A 72 -2.31 -5.33 -9.86
C ASP A 72 -1.02 -4.97 -10.63
N ARG A 73 -0.41 -5.95 -11.32
CA ARG A 73 0.77 -5.74 -12.16
C ARG A 73 0.49 -4.75 -13.29
N ASN A 74 -0.68 -4.85 -13.93
CA ASN A 74 -1.07 -3.93 -15.00
C ASN A 74 -1.29 -2.50 -14.48
N ILE A 75 -1.75 -2.34 -13.23
CA ILE A 75 -1.95 -1.03 -12.58
C ILE A 75 -0.60 -0.36 -12.27
N ILE A 76 0.39 -1.13 -11.79
CA ILE A 76 1.71 -0.58 -11.42
C ILE A 76 2.68 -0.43 -12.59
N ALA A 77 2.53 -1.24 -13.66
CA ALA A 77 3.37 -1.22 -14.86
C ALA A 77 3.65 0.19 -15.43
N PRO A 78 2.65 1.06 -15.67
CA PRO A 78 2.90 2.40 -16.22
C PRO A 78 3.74 3.30 -15.29
N THR A 79 3.81 3.00 -13.99
CA THR A 79 4.59 3.77 -13.02
C THR A 79 6.06 3.33 -12.96
N LEU A 80 6.37 2.12 -13.43
CA LEU A 80 7.74 1.57 -13.46
C LEU A 80 8.53 1.99 -14.70
N GLU A 81 7.86 2.37 -15.79
CA GLU A 81 8.48 2.74 -17.07
C GLU A 81 9.01 4.19 -17.12
N THR A 82 8.73 5.01 -16.10
CA THR A 82 9.29 6.37 -15.98
C THR A 82 10.53 6.33 -15.08
N ILE A 83 11.63 5.82 -15.61
CA ILE A 83 12.98 5.92 -15.03
C ILE A 83 13.93 6.42 -16.12
#